data_AF-A0A495K8F5-F1
#
_entry.id   AF-A0A495K8F5-F1
#
_cell.length_a   1.000
_cell.length_b   1.000
_cell.length_c   1.000
_cell.angle_alpha   90.00
_cell.angle_beta   90.00
_cell.angle_gamma   90.00
#
_symmetry.space_group_name_H-M   'P 1'
#
loop_
_entity.id
_entity.type
_entity.pdbx_description
1 polymer ?
#
loop_
_entity_poly.entity_id
_entity_poly.type
_entity_poly.pdbx_seq_one_letter_code
_entity_poly.pdbx_strand_id
1 'polypeptide(L)'
;MSEEAVVIVIAVVQFACGWIAAELAARKDRSFAAFFFVGALLGLIGIVIAAAVTGTPAAPPGMKAVTCPRCNARQNIERNRSTFDCWQCKTHITVNSAKAKPTTGKREDWREWLGKD
;
A
#
# COMPACT_ATOMS: atom_id res chain seq x y z
N MET A 1 7.04 -39.60 -8.39
CA MET A 1 6.94 -38.19 -8.84
C MET A 1 8.35 -37.69 -9.00
N SER A 2 8.71 -37.12 -10.15
CA SER A 2 10.03 -36.51 -10.33
C SER A 2 10.20 -35.34 -9.35
N GLU A 3 11.42 -35.12 -8.87
CA GLU A 3 11.76 -34.00 -7.96
C GLU A 3 11.36 -32.65 -8.58
N GLU A 4 11.55 -32.52 -9.90
CA GLU A 4 11.08 -31.41 -10.72
C GLU A 4 9.57 -31.12 -10.55
N ALA A 5 8.73 -32.16 -10.54
CA ALA A 5 7.29 -32.01 -10.40
C ALA A 5 6.91 -31.50 -9.01
N VAL A 6 7.62 -31.92 -7.96
CA VAL A 6 7.39 -31.46 -6.59
C VAL A 6 7.71 -29.98 -6.45
N VAL A 7 8.83 -29.53 -7.02
CA VAL A 7 9.24 -28.12 -7.02
C VAL A 7 8.21 -27.25 -7.76
N ILE A 8 7.74 -27.70 -8.92
CA ILE A 8 6.72 -26.98 -9.71
C ILE A 8 5.42 -26.84 -8.91
N VAL A 9 4.95 -27.92 -8.29
CA VAL A 9 3.70 -27.89 -7.50
C VAL A 9 3.84 -26.93 -6.32
N ILE A 10 4.95 -26.96 -5.59
CA ILE A 10 5.20 -26.04 -4.47
C ILE A 10 5.22 -24.59 -4.97
N ALA A 11 5.93 -24.31 -6.06
CA ALA A 11 6.01 -22.96 -6.62
C ALA A 11 4.64 -22.41 -7.03
N VAL A 12 3.80 -23.22 -7.67
CA VAL A 12 2.43 -22.85 -8.07
C VAL A 12 1.57 -22.56 -6.84
N VAL A 13 1.64 -23.41 -5.82
CA VAL A 13 0.87 -23.23 -4.58
C VAL A 13 1.28 -21.95 -3.85
N GLN A 14 2.59 -21.69 -3.72
CA GLN A 14 3.11 -20.49 -3.06
C GLN A 14 2.71 -19.23 -3.84
N PHE A 15 2.81 -19.26 -5.17
CA PHE A 15 2.41 -18.14 -6.01
C PHE A 15 0.90 -17.85 -5.86
N ALA A 16 0.05 -18.87 -5.89
CA ALA A 16 -1.39 -18.72 -5.71
C ALA A 16 -1.74 -18.15 -4.32
N CYS A 17 -1.12 -18.66 -3.26
CA CYS A 17 -1.33 -18.15 -1.90
C CYS A 17 -0.88 -16.69 -1.75
N GLY A 18 0.28 -16.35 -2.30
CA GLY A 18 0.78 -14.97 -2.33
C GLY A 18 -0.16 -14.03 -3.06
N TRP A 19 -0.64 -14.42 -4.25
CA TRP A 19 -1.55 -13.59 -5.05
C TRP A 19 -2.86 -13.30 -4.31
N ILE A 20 -3.48 -14.33 -3.72
CA ILE A 20 -4.75 -14.19 -2.97
C ILE A 20 -4.56 -13.28 -1.76
N ALA A 21 -3.50 -13.49 -0.97
CA ALA A 21 -3.21 -12.66 0.19
C ALA A 21 -2.96 -11.18 -0.20
N ALA A 22 -2.25 -10.94 -1.29
CA ALA A 22 -1.94 -9.60 -1.79
C ALA A 22 -3.19 -8.85 -2.27
N GLU A 23 -4.07 -9.52 -3.01
CA GLU A 23 -5.34 -8.95 -3.48
C GLU A 23 -6.26 -8.58 -2.30
N LEU A 24 -6.35 -9.45 -1.29
CA LEU A 24 -7.15 -9.21 -0.10
C LEU A 24 -6.64 -8.00 0.69
N ALA A 25 -5.33 -7.83 0.75
CA ALA A 25 -4.68 -6.71 1.43
C ALA A 25 -4.78 -5.40 0.64
N ALA A 26 -4.68 -5.45 -0.69
CA ALA A 26 -4.80 -4.28 -1.56
C ALA A 26 -6.18 -3.63 -1.46
N ARG A 27 -7.24 -4.44 -1.36
CA ARG A 27 -8.61 -3.96 -1.09
C ARG A 27 -8.75 -3.20 0.23
N LYS A 28 -7.81 -3.40 1.16
CA LYS A 28 -7.77 -2.81 2.50
C LYS A 28 -6.74 -1.69 2.64
N ASP A 29 -6.26 -1.14 1.52
CA ASP A 29 -5.30 -0.04 1.47
C ASP A 29 -3.90 -0.40 2.04
N ARG A 30 -3.59 -1.70 2.09
CA ARG A 30 -2.30 -2.24 2.57
C ARG A 30 -1.35 -2.53 1.40
N SER A 31 -0.08 -2.75 1.73
CA SER A 31 0.96 -3.02 0.73
C SER A 31 0.75 -4.39 0.06
N PHE A 32 0.48 -4.38 -1.25
CA PHE A 32 0.35 -5.60 -2.06
C PHE A 32 1.60 -6.48 -1.94
N ALA A 33 2.79 -5.89 -2.11
CA ALA A 33 4.06 -6.61 -2.07
C ALA A 33 4.29 -7.30 -0.72
N ALA A 34 4.02 -6.61 0.39
CA ALA A 34 4.22 -7.19 1.72
C ALA A 34 3.33 -8.42 1.94
N PHE A 35 2.05 -8.33 1.59
CA PHE A 35 1.11 -9.43 1.77
C PHE A 35 1.28 -10.54 0.74
N PHE A 36 1.85 -10.25 -0.44
CA PHE A 36 2.28 -11.28 -1.40
C PHE A 36 3.34 -12.20 -0.78
N PHE A 37 4.41 -11.64 -0.22
CA PHE A 37 5.46 -12.46 0.39
C PHE A 37 4.98 -13.19 1.64
N VAL A 38 4.12 -12.57 2.44
CA VAL A 38 3.48 -13.24 3.58
C VAL A 38 2.67 -14.45 3.10
N GLY A 39 1.81 -14.30 2.09
CA GLY A 39 1.05 -15.40 1.51
C GLY A 39 1.91 -16.46 0.83
N ALA A 40 2.97 -16.05 0.14
CA ALA A 40 3.86 -16.95 -0.60
C ALA A 40 4.86 -17.68 0.28
N LEU A 41 5.12 -17.25 1.52
CA LEU A 41 6.02 -17.95 2.45
C LEU A 41 5.26 -18.80 3.46
N LEU A 42 4.12 -18.28 3.97
CA LEU A 42 3.31 -18.94 5.00
C LEU A 42 2.14 -19.76 4.43
N GLY A 43 1.91 -19.69 3.11
CA GLY A 43 0.80 -20.37 2.43
C GLY A 43 -0.56 -19.92 2.96
N LEU A 44 -1.38 -20.89 3.37
CA LEU A 44 -2.74 -20.64 3.89
C LEU A 44 -2.75 -19.76 5.14
N ILE A 45 -1.73 -19.87 6.01
CA ILE A 45 -1.62 -19.03 7.21
C ILE A 45 -1.49 -17.55 6.80
N GLY A 46 -0.74 -17.26 5.73
CA GLY A 46 -0.61 -15.90 5.21
C GLY A 46 -1.93 -15.32 4.69
N ILE A 47 -2.80 -16.15 4.12
CA ILE A 47 -4.14 -15.75 3.68
C ILE A 47 -5.03 -15.40 4.89
N VAL A 48 -5.00 -16.20 5.96
CA VAL A 48 -5.76 -15.93 7.19
C VAL A 48 -5.32 -14.60 7.82
N ILE A 49 -4.01 -14.33 7.84
CA ILE A 49 -3.48 -13.05 8.32
C ILE A 49 -4.01 -11.89 7.46
N ALA A 50 -3.94 -12.00 6.12
CA ALA A 50 -4.47 -10.99 5.21
C ALA A 50 -5.99 -10.76 5.41
N ALA A 51 -6.73 -11.81 5.73
CA ALA A 51 -8.17 -11.75 5.99
C ALA A 51 -8.48 -11.07 7.32
N ALA A 52 -7.73 -11.38 8.38
CA ALA A 52 -7.95 -10.85 9.73
C ALA A 52 -7.55 -9.37 9.86
N VAL A 53 -6.58 -8.88 9.08
CA VAL A 53 -6.15 -7.49 9.15
C VAL A 53 -7.28 -6.56 8.70
N THR A 54 -7.63 -5.58 9.53
CA THR A 54 -8.61 -4.55 9.19
C THR A 54 -7.99 -3.46 8.31
N GLY A 55 -8.79 -2.96 7.37
CA GLY A 55 -8.40 -1.84 6.53
C GLY A 55 -8.23 -0.56 7.33
N THR A 56 -7.44 0.37 6.80
CA THR A 56 -7.40 1.71 7.39
C THR A 56 -8.70 2.41 6.99
N PRO A 57 -9.47 3.01 7.92
CA PRO A 57 -10.69 3.71 7.55
C PRO A 57 -10.39 4.75 6.47
N ALA A 58 -11.19 4.71 5.40
CA ALA A 58 -11.13 5.71 4.35
C ALA A 58 -11.39 7.10 4.95
N ALA A 59 -10.75 8.12 4.37
CA ALA A 59 -11.07 9.49 4.78
C ALA A 59 -12.56 9.79 4.47
N PRO A 60 -13.28 10.49 5.36
CA PRO A 60 -14.66 10.90 5.08
C PRO A 60 -14.78 11.67 3.76
N PRO A 61 -15.97 11.68 3.13
CA PRO A 61 -16.22 12.48 1.93
C PRO A 61 -15.79 13.94 2.14
N GLY A 62 -15.13 14.54 1.14
CA GLY A 62 -14.60 15.90 1.23
C GLY A 62 -13.26 16.04 1.96
N MET A 63 -12.76 14.98 2.62
CA MET A 63 -11.44 14.95 3.23
C MET A 63 -10.45 14.10 2.42
N LYS A 64 -9.16 14.31 2.67
CA LYS A 64 -8.05 13.48 2.20
C LYS A 64 -7.13 13.13 3.37
N ALA A 65 -6.60 11.91 3.38
CA ALA A 65 -5.61 11.49 4.35
C ALA A 65 -4.22 11.97 3.92
N VAL A 66 -3.55 12.72 4.80
CA VAL A 66 -2.18 13.19 4.61
C VAL A 66 -1.29 12.66 5.73
N THR A 67 -0.01 12.50 5.43
CA THR A 67 1.02 12.14 6.40
C THR A 67 1.92 13.33 6.65
N CYS A 68 2.09 13.70 7.92
CA CYS A 68 2.99 14.77 8.33
C CYS A 68 4.45 14.39 8.00
N PRO A 69 5.20 15.19 7.21
CA PRO A 69 6.60 14.90 6.88
C PRO A 69 7.55 14.98 8.09
N ARG A 70 7.15 15.66 9.18
CA ARG A 70 7.99 15.83 10.37
C ARG A 70 7.90 14.66 11.34
N CYS A 71 6.69 14.22 11.68
CA CYS A 71 6.47 13.20 12.72
C CYS A 71 5.76 11.93 12.21
N ASN A 72 5.48 11.86 10.91
CA ASN A 72 4.78 10.73 10.28
C ASN A 72 3.34 10.48 10.77
N ALA A 73 2.76 11.42 11.51
CA ALA A 73 1.36 11.35 11.94
C ALA A 73 0.43 11.38 10.71
N ARG A 74 -0.47 10.39 10.62
CA ARG A 74 -1.54 10.38 9.62
C ARG A 74 -2.73 11.18 10.14
N GLN A 75 -3.29 12.04 9.31
CA GLN A 75 -4.47 12.83 9.65
C GLN A 75 -5.31 13.14 8.42
N ASN A 76 -6.58 13.45 8.65
CA ASN A 76 -7.49 13.86 7.59
C ASN A 76 -7.57 15.38 7.56
N ILE A 77 -7.49 15.94 6.36
CA ILE A 77 -7.66 17.36 6.12
C ILE A 77 -8.69 17.57 5.00
N GLU A 78 -9.28 18.75 4.91
CA GLU A 78 -10.13 19.12 3.79
C GLU A 78 -9.37 18.98 2.46
N ARG A 79 -10.05 18.43 1.45
CA ARG A 79 -9.44 18.11 0.15
C ARG A 79 -8.79 19.32 -0.52
N ASN A 80 -9.39 20.50 -0.36
CA ASN A 80 -8.98 21.74 -1.03
C ASN A 80 -8.02 22.60 -0.20
N ARG A 81 -7.65 22.20 1.02
CA ARG A 81 -6.65 22.95 1.78
C ARG A 81 -5.25 22.74 1.21
N SER A 82 -4.52 23.85 1.13
CA SER A 82 -3.10 23.92 0.77
C SER A 82 -2.19 23.93 1.99
N THR A 83 -2.72 24.13 3.20
CA THR A 83 -1.99 24.09 4.47
C THR A 83 -2.78 23.39 5.57
N PHE A 84 -2.08 22.84 6.55
CA PHE A 84 -2.68 22.26 7.74
C PHE A 84 -1.72 22.31 8.93
N ASP A 85 -2.28 22.25 10.14
CA ASP A 85 -1.53 22.02 11.37
C ASP A 85 -1.53 20.53 11.73
N CYS A 86 -0.36 19.99 12.04
CA CYS A 86 -0.27 18.61 12.49
C CYS A 86 -0.83 18.46 13.91
N TRP A 87 -1.83 17.60 14.13
CA TRP A 87 -2.43 17.41 15.45
C TRP A 87 -1.43 16.94 16.51
N GLN A 88 -0.39 16.19 16.11
CA GLN A 88 0.62 15.61 16.99
C GLN A 88 1.77 16.59 17.28
N CYS A 89 2.48 17.05 16.25
CA CYS A 89 3.68 17.90 16.42
C CYS A 89 3.42 19.41 16.32
N LYS A 90 2.17 19.82 16.10
CA LYS A 90 1.74 21.24 15.98
C LYS A 90 2.48 22.07 14.93
N THR A 91 3.20 21.42 14.01
CA THR A 91 3.89 22.10 12.92
C THR A 91 2.89 22.46 11.82
N HIS A 92 2.96 23.70 11.34
CA HIS A 92 2.21 24.20 10.20
C HIS A 92 2.89 23.76 8.90
N ILE A 93 2.17 23.03 8.04
CA ILE A 93 2.73 22.35 6.87
C ILE A 93 1.91 22.72 5.62
N THR A 94 2.60 22.99 4.51
CA THR A 94 2.00 23.11 3.19
C THR A 94 1.79 21.72 2.58
N VAL A 95 0.61 21.46 2.02
CA VAL A 95 0.21 20.15 1.49
C VAL A 95 1.08 19.70 0.32
N ASN A 96 1.67 20.62 -0.45
CA ASN A 96 2.66 20.28 -1.48
C ASN A 96 3.90 19.58 -0.88
N SER A 97 4.18 19.79 0.41
CA SER A 97 5.25 19.14 1.17
C SER A 97 4.80 17.86 1.88
N ALA A 98 3.48 17.64 2.01
CA ALA A 98 2.92 16.42 2.59
C ALA A 98 2.73 15.40 1.47
N LYS A 99 3.35 14.22 1.60
CA LYS A 99 3.14 13.13 0.63
C LYS A 99 1.67 12.69 0.73
N ALA A 100 0.81 13.21 -0.14
CA ALA A 100 -0.47 12.59 -0.43
C ALA A 100 -0.16 11.21 -1.00
N LYS A 101 -0.67 10.13 -0.38
CA LYS A 101 -0.63 8.81 -1.02
C LYS A 101 -1.49 8.96 -2.29
N PRO A 102 -0.91 8.91 -3.51
CA PRO A 102 -1.68 9.11 -4.72
C PRO A 102 -2.70 7.97 -4.80
N THR A 103 -3.98 8.31 -4.82
CA THR A 103 -5.08 7.33 -4.85
C THR A 103 -5.28 6.68 -6.21
N THR A 104 -4.41 6.90 -7.19
CA THR A 104 -4.58 6.35 -8.53
C THR A 104 -3.25 6.22 -9.25
N GLY A 105 -2.76 4.98 -9.35
CA GLY A 105 -2.15 4.36 -10.53
C GLY A 105 -1.41 5.18 -11.60
N LYS A 106 -0.69 6.25 -11.29
CA LYS A 106 0.26 6.85 -12.24
C LYS A 106 1.60 6.13 -12.08
N ARG A 107 1.82 5.07 -12.88
CA ARG A 107 3.17 4.52 -13.10
C ARG A 107 4.05 5.67 -13.56
N GLU A 108 5.15 5.90 -12.86
CA GLU A 108 6.20 6.82 -13.29
C GLU A 108 6.71 6.31 -14.65
N ASP A 109 6.53 7.10 -15.72
CA ASP A 109 7.04 6.75 -17.05
C ASP A 109 8.52 7.12 -17.08
N TRP A 110 9.39 6.11 -17.06
CA TRP A 110 10.84 6.24 -17.08
C TRP A 110 11.36 6.97 -18.33
N ARG A 111 10.54 7.14 -19.38
CA ARG A 111 10.87 7.92 -20.57
C ARG A 111 11.09 9.40 -20.28
N GLU A 112 10.44 9.96 -19.26
CA GLU A 112 10.59 11.36 -18.86
C GLU A 112 12.00 11.65 -18.29
N TRP A 113 12.62 10.66 -17.64
CA TRP A 113 13.99 10.75 -17.14
C TRP A 113 15.05 10.66 -18.23
N LEU A 114 14.70 10.13 -19.40
CA LEU A 114 15.65 9.81 -20.46
C LEU A 114 15.82 10.91 -21.52
N GLY A 115 15.24 12.10 -21.30
CA GLY A 115 15.60 13.34 -22.02
C GLY A 115 15.92 13.14 -23.50
N LYS A 116 15.02 12.49 -24.24
CA LYS A 116 15.19 12.28 -25.68
C LYS A 116 14.35 13.29 -26.43
N ASP A 117 15.03 14.34 -26.87
CA ASP A 117 14.65 15.14 -28.03
C ASP A 117 14.75 14.28 -29.31
#